data_AF-A0AAW6NJB3-F1
#
_entry.id   AF-A0AAW6NJB3-F1
#
_cell.length_a   1.000
_cell.length_b   1.000
_cell.length_c   1.000
_cell.angle_alpha   90.00
_cell.angle_beta   90.00
_cell.angle_gamma   90.00
#
_symmetry.space_group_name_H-M   'P 1'
#
loop_
_entity.id
_entity.type
_entity.pdbx_description
1 polymer ?
#
loop_
_entity_poly.entity_id
_entity_poly.type
_entity_poly.pdbx_seq_one_letter_code
_entity_poly.pdbx_strand_id
1 'polypeptide(L)' 'MKIDLTGKVALVTASTGGIGFAIARGLAEGGAGGIVNGRSVDSVNKGIQ' A
#
# COMPACT_ATOMS: atom_id res chain seq x y z
N MET A 1 -17.89 -1.61 -9.63
CA MET A 1 -17.98 -2.16 -8.25
C MET A 1 -17.29 -1.17 -7.32
N LYS A 2 -17.88 -0.80 -6.18
CA LYS A 2 -17.25 0.07 -5.18
C LYS A 2 -16.85 -0.79 -3.99
N ILE A 3 -15.55 -0.91 -3.73
CA ILE A 3 -15.03 -1.58 -2.54
C ILE A 3 -14.80 -0.49 -1.49
N ASP A 4 -15.40 -0.65 -0.31
CA ASP A 4 -15.22 0.25 0.83
C ASP A 4 -14.42 -0.48 1.92
N LEU A 5 -13.23 0.06 2.18
CA LEU A 5 -12.28 -0.44 3.17
C LEU A 5 -12.08 0.55 4.31
N THR A 6 -12.98 1.52 4.47
CA THR A 6 -12.91 2.53 5.52
C THR A 6 -12.76 1.86 6.89
N GLY A 7 -11.77 2.32 7.67
CA GLY A 7 -11.46 1.79 9.00
C GLY A 7 -10.73 0.44 8.99
N LYS A 8 -10.32 -0.09 7.84
CA LYS A 8 -9.42 -1.24 7.74
C LYS A 8 -7.97 -0.80 7.57
N VAL A 9 -7.06 -1.68 7.96
CA VAL A 9 -5.62 -1.53 7.73
C VAL A 9 -5.14 -2.66 6.84
N ALA A 10 -4.39 -2.34 5.80
CA ALA A 10 -3.84 -3.29 4.84
C ALA A 10 -2.31 -3.29 4.89
N LEU A 11 -1.71 -4.46 5.18
CA LEU A 11 -0.29 -4.71 4.97
C LEU A 11 -0.08 -5.33 3.59
N VAL A 12 0.72 -4.67 2.76
CA VAL A 12 1.13 -5.23 1.47
C VAL A 12 2.64 -5.47 1.51
N THR A 13 3.07 -6.71 1.30
CA THR A 13 4.50 -7.06 1.24
C THR A 13 5.07 -6.73 -0.14
N ALA A 14 6.40 -6.52 -0.22
CA ALA A 14 7.09 -6.15 -1.47
C ALA A 14 6.41 -4.98 -2.21
N SER A 15 5.96 -3.97 -1.46
CA SER A 15 5.05 -2.91 -1.93
C SER A 15 5.75 -1.59 -2.23
N THR A 16 7.07 -1.57 -2.24
CA THR A 16 7.86 -0.37 -2.55
C THR A 16 7.89 0.00 -4.03
N GLY A 17 7.29 -0.82 -4.90
CA GLY A 17 7.22 -0.57 -6.35
C GLY A 17 6.44 -1.65 -7.09
N GLY A 18 6.30 -1.49 -8.41
CA GLY A 18 5.66 -2.47 -9.29
C GLY A 18 4.24 -2.84 -8.87
N ILE A 19 3.92 -4.13 -8.94
CA ILE A 19 2.57 -4.65 -8.65
C ILE A 19 2.20 -4.45 -7.18
N GLY A 20 3.12 -4.69 -6.24
CA GLY A 20 2.84 -4.52 -4.81
C GLY A 20 2.45 -3.07 -4.47
N PHE A 21 3.10 -2.09 -5.09
CA PHE A 21 2.73 -0.69 -4.96
C PHE A 21 1.36 -0.39 -5.58
N ALA A 22 1.09 -0.90 -6.79
CA ALA A 22 -0.21 -0.71 -7.44
C ALA A 22 -1.37 -1.29 -6.60
N ILE A 23 -1.15 -2.45 -5.96
CA ILE A 23 -2.12 -3.06 -5.04
C ILE A 23 -2.29 -2.18 -3.80
N ALA A 24 -1.20 -1.75 -3.15
CA ALA A 24 -1.27 -0.90 -1.96
C ALA A 24 -2.03 0.40 -2.24
N ARG A 25 -1.79 1.02 -3.41
CA ARG A 25 -2.51 2.20 -3.88
C ARG A 25 -3.99 1.94 -4.07
N GLY A 26 -4.37 0.88 -4.78
CA GLY A 26 -5.79 0.56 -4.99
C GLY A 26 -6.56 0.28 -3.69
N LEU A 27 -5.90 -0.36 -2.71
CA LEU A 27 -6.49 -0.57 -1.38
C LEU A 27 -6.66 0.74 -0.61
N ALA A 28 -5.69 1.65 -0.70
CA ALA A 28 -5.79 2.99 -0.12
C ALA A 28 -6.89 3.83 -0.79
N GLU A 29 -7.03 3.76 -2.11
CA GLU A 29 -8.13 4.39 -2.86
C GLU A 29 -9.52 3.85 -2.44
N GLY A 30 -9.57 2.59 -1.97
CA GLY A 30 -10.74 1.99 -1.34
C GLY A 30 -11.01 2.44 0.10
N GLY A 31 -10.13 3.25 0.71
CA GLY A 31 -10.29 3.79 2.07
C GLY A 31 -9.52 3.07 3.18
N ALA A 32 -8.67 2.09 2.84
CA ALA A 32 -7.83 1.42 3.84
C ALA A 32 -6.64 2.31 4.28
N GLY A 33 -6.27 2.24 5.56
CA GLY A 33 -4.94 2.66 6.00
C GLY A 33 -3.87 1.68 5.49
N GLY A 34 -2.79 2.18 4.88
CA GLY A 34 -1.77 1.35 4.24
C GLY A 34 -0.50 1.16 5.09
N ILE A 35 0.05 -0.06 5.09
CA ILE A 35 1.41 -0.36 5.56
C ILE A 35 2.22 -0.87 4.36
N VAL A 36 3.27 -0.13 4.02
CA VAL A 36 4.23 -0.47 2.96
C VAL A 36 5.43 -1.20 3.57
N ASN A 37 5.87 -2.28 2.92
CA ASN A 37 6.99 -3.11 3.36
C ASN A 37 8.04 -3.27 2.25
N GLY A 38 9.30 -3.12 2.64
CA GLY A 38 10.47 -3.24 1.77
C GLY A 38 11.71 -3.65 2.55
N ARG A 39 12.82 -3.88 1.84
CA ARG A 39 14.08 -4.37 2.41
C ARG A 39 14.98 -3.26 2.97
N SER A 40 14.78 -2.02 2.53
CA SER A 40 15.54 -0.86 2.99
C SER A 40 14.63 0.33 3.23
N VAL A 41 15.05 1.21 4.14
CA VAL A 41 14.36 2.48 4.42
C VAL A 41 14.18 3.30 3.14
N ASP A 42 15.20 3.39 2.29
CA ASP A 42 15.10 4.08 0.99
C ASP A 42 14.01 3.51 0.08
N SER A 43 13.90 2.17 0.03
CA SER A 43 12.85 1.53 -0.78
C SER A 43 11.47 1.83 -0.22
N VAL A 44 11.30 1.78 1.10
CA VAL A 44 10.02 2.09 1.76
C VAL A 44 9.65 3.56 1.54
N ASN A 45 10.60 4.48 1.71
CA ASN A 45 10.39 5.91 1.51
C ASN A 45 9.93 6.24 0.08
N LYS A 46 10.43 5.53 -0.94
CA LYS A 46 9.95 5.68 -2.33
C LYS A 46 8.49 5.25 -2.52
N GLY A 47 8.01 4.30 -1.72
CA GLY A 47 6.66 3.74 -1.81
C GLY A 47 5.60 4.43 -0.96
N ILE A 48 5.96 5.46 -0.17
CA ILE A 48 5.05 6.20 0.72
C ILE A 48 4.99 7.71 0.42
N GLN A 49 5.54 8.16 -0.72
CA GLN A 49 5.41 9.54 -1.21
C GLN A 49 4.02 9.82 -1.77
#